data_AF-A0AAV2AM36-F1
#
_entry.id   AF-A0AAV2AM36-F1
#
_cell.length_a   1.000
_cell.length_b   1.000
_cell.length_c   1.000
_cell.angle_alpha   90.00
_cell.angle_beta   90.00
_cell.angle_gamma   90.00
#
_symmetry.space_group_name_H-M   'P 1'
#
loop_
_entity.id
_entity.type
_entity.pdbx_description
1 polymer ?
#
loop_
_entity_poly.entity_id
_entity_poly.type
_entity_poly.pdbx_seq_one_letter_code
_entity_poly.pdbx_strand_id
1 'polypeptide(L)'
;MVISTAIQYYHTKVQNVTNGLKEEKPHIITSNIEHDSVKLPLEKLSDEGKADVTFVPVSKITGAVEIDDIINSIRPNTCLITLMLANNETGVIQPVSSLRSKLKSIKDNKFQRGHSLNSILLHTDAAQAIGKIEVDVEDLDVDYLTVVGHKFYGPRIGALYFKNGAPLFPIFYGGGQERNYRPGTENTCMIAGLGKAAELVSSNLKEYNKHMTAMNHHLKMCLETTFPEHCVFHIKDNSNKLPNTVSVALDYEKVSGAALLSEAKQICASTGAACHSGGKPSSILISSGISCELASKTLRLSVGRETTEKEIETAVAYLDTAVKSFVIK
;
A
#
# COMPACT_ATOMS: atom_id res chain seq x y z
N MET A 1 -3.17 -14.68 5.37
CA MET A 1 -2.91 -15.18 6.73
C MET A 1 -3.54 -14.28 7.79
N VAL A 2 -3.18 -13.00 7.85
CA VAL A 2 -3.75 -12.00 8.79
C VAL A 2 -5.27 -11.97 8.78
N ILE A 3 -5.90 -11.78 7.61
CA ILE A 3 -7.37 -11.72 7.48
C ILE A 3 -8.04 -12.98 8.04
N SER A 4 -7.53 -14.16 7.67
CA SER A 4 -8.02 -15.45 8.18
C SER A 4 -7.85 -15.58 9.69
N THR A 5 -6.71 -15.11 10.21
CA THR A 5 -6.42 -15.12 11.65
C THR A 5 -7.40 -14.25 12.41
N ALA A 6 -7.68 -13.03 11.93
CA ALA A 6 -8.60 -12.11 12.60
C ALA A 6 -10.03 -12.68 12.66
N ILE A 7 -10.50 -13.28 11.55
CA ILE A 7 -11.81 -13.94 11.50
C ILE A 7 -11.87 -15.11 12.47
N GLN A 8 -10.89 -16.02 12.43
CA GLN A 8 -10.85 -17.17 13.32
C GLN A 8 -10.77 -16.74 14.79
N TYR A 9 -9.91 -15.77 15.11
CA TYR A 9 -9.77 -15.24 16.46
C TYR A 9 -11.08 -14.63 16.97
N TYR A 10 -11.78 -13.86 16.13
CA TYR A 10 -13.09 -13.30 16.45
C TYR A 10 -14.09 -14.40 16.82
N HIS A 11 -14.21 -15.46 16.01
CA HIS A 11 -15.10 -16.58 16.33
C HIS A 11 -14.72 -17.31 17.62
N THR A 12 -13.42 -17.53 17.87
CA THR A 12 -12.99 -18.14 19.15
C THR A 12 -13.38 -17.30 20.37
N LYS A 13 -13.39 -15.96 20.25
CA LYS A 13 -13.83 -15.09 21.34
C LYS A 13 -15.33 -15.04 21.50
N VAL A 14 -16.09 -14.97 20.40
CA VAL A 14 -17.55 -14.86 20.43
C VAL A 14 -18.20 -16.18 20.88
N GLN A 15 -17.73 -17.33 20.41
CA GLN A 15 -18.26 -18.64 20.81
C GLN A 15 -18.11 -18.92 22.31
N ASN A 16 -17.07 -18.38 22.94
CA ASN A 16 -16.88 -18.46 24.39
C ASN A 16 -17.87 -17.58 25.18
N VAL A 17 -18.62 -16.68 24.53
CA VAL A 17 -19.48 -15.69 25.18
C VAL A 17 -20.98 -15.93 24.92
N THR A 18 -21.39 -16.54 23.80
CA THR A 18 -22.78 -16.43 23.32
C THR A 18 -23.69 -17.66 23.45
N ASN A 19 -23.27 -18.81 23.98
CA ASN A 19 -24.14 -19.98 24.29
C ASN A 19 -25.27 -20.24 23.24
N GLY A 20 -24.98 -20.13 21.94
CA GLY A 20 -25.94 -20.45 20.86
C GLY A 20 -26.85 -19.32 20.36
N LEU A 21 -26.58 -18.04 20.65
CA LEU A 21 -27.22 -16.93 19.93
C LEU A 21 -26.58 -16.71 18.55
N LYS A 22 -27.39 -16.19 17.59
CA LYS A 22 -27.05 -15.92 16.18
C LYS A 22 -25.64 -15.32 16.06
N GLU A 23 -24.72 -16.01 15.38
CA GLU A 23 -23.33 -15.56 15.22
C GLU A 23 -23.31 -14.22 14.46
N GLU A 24 -22.91 -13.16 15.16
CA GLU A 24 -22.65 -11.85 14.56
C GLU A 24 -21.39 -11.96 13.70
N LYS A 25 -21.45 -11.53 12.43
CA LYS A 25 -20.31 -11.64 11.51
C LYS A 25 -19.13 -10.79 11.99
N PRO A 26 -17.87 -11.19 11.77
CA PRO A 26 -16.74 -10.30 11.99
C PRO A 26 -16.81 -9.09 11.07
N HIS A 27 -16.43 -7.92 11.58
CA HIS A 27 -16.30 -6.69 10.80
C HIS A 27 -14.83 -6.30 10.61
N ILE A 28 -14.46 -5.93 9.38
CA ILE A 28 -13.10 -5.52 9.00
C ILE A 28 -13.14 -4.13 8.37
N ILE A 29 -12.23 -3.25 8.78
CA ILE A 29 -12.07 -1.91 8.21
C ILE A 29 -10.79 -1.87 7.39
N THR A 30 -10.87 -1.28 6.20
CA THR A 30 -9.75 -1.10 5.28
C THR A 30 -9.88 0.20 4.50
N SER A 31 -8.85 0.61 3.76
CA SER A 31 -8.96 1.74 2.83
C SER A 31 -9.46 1.31 1.45
N ASN A 32 -10.00 2.25 0.66
CA ASN A 32 -10.35 2.01 -0.75
C ASN A 32 -9.15 2.11 -1.72
N ILE A 33 -7.94 2.29 -1.20
CA ILE A 33 -6.70 2.38 -1.98
C ILE A 33 -5.77 1.18 -1.76
N GLU A 34 -6.25 0.13 -1.10
CA GLU A 34 -5.46 -1.07 -0.84
C GLU A 34 -5.01 -1.79 -2.11
N HIS A 35 -3.89 -2.50 -2.02
CA HIS A 35 -3.46 -3.41 -3.07
C HIS A 35 -4.45 -4.59 -3.20
N ASP A 36 -4.55 -5.15 -4.41
CA ASP A 36 -5.46 -6.27 -4.72
C ASP A 36 -5.26 -7.49 -3.79
N SER A 37 -4.05 -7.68 -3.24
CA SER A 37 -3.77 -8.74 -2.26
C SER A 37 -4.49 -8.58 -0.91
N VAL A 38 -5.01 -7.39 -0.62
CA VAL A 38 -5.84 -7.09 0.55
C VAL A 38 -7.29 -6.88 0.11
N LYS A 39 -7.51 -6.06 -0.93
CA LYS A 39 -8.85 -5.71 -1.43
C LYS A 39 -9.65 -6.92 -1.90
N LEU A 40 -9.12 -7.72 -2.84
CA LEU A 40 -9.89 -8.80 -3.45
C LEU A 40 -10.28 -9.91 -2.45
N PRO A 41 -9.40 -10.34 -1.52
CA PRO A 41 -9.81 -11.26 -0.46
C PRO A 41 -10.93 -10.71 0.43
N LEU A 42 -10.91 -9.42 0.75
CA LEU A 42 -11.94 -8.78 1.57
C LEU A 42 -13.27 -8.67 0.82
N GLU A 43 -13.26 -8.25 -0.44
CA GLU A 43 -14.45 -8.25 -1.31
C GLU A 43 -15.06 -9.65 -1.38
N LYS A 44 -14.24 -10.67 -1.62
CA LYS A 44 -14.68 -12.07 -1.67
C LYS A 44 -15.33 -12.53 -0.35
N LEU A 45 -14.79 -12.14 0.80
CA LEU A 45 -15.36 -12.46 2.11
C LEU A 45 -16.70 -11.75 2.34
N SER A 46 -16.82 -10.51 1.88
CA SER A 46 -18.06 -9.73 1.92
C SER A 46 -19.14 -10.35 1.04
N ASP A 47 -18.81 -10.71 -0.21
CA ASP A 47 -19.72 -11.31 -1.18
C ASP A 47 -20.22 -12.69 -0.73
N GLU A 48 -19.36 -13.47 -0.07
CA GLU A 48 -19.73 -14.75 0.54
C GLU A 48 -20.48 -14.59 1.87
N GLY A 49 -20.63 -13.36 2.37
CA GLY A 49 -21.29 -13.07 3.63
C GLY A 49 -20.55 -13.60 4.86
N LYS A 50 -19.25 -13.87 4.75
CA LYS A 50 -18.40 -14.40 5.83
C LYS A 50 -17.85 -13.32 6.76
N ALA A 51 -17.73 -12.09 6.27
CA ALA A 51 -17.34 -10.92 7.05
C ALA A 51 -18.02 -9.68 6.48
N ASP A 52 -18.30 -8.69 7.32
CA ASP A 52 -18.66 -7.36 6.84
C ASP A 52 -17.38 -6.54 6.63
N VAL A 53 -17.29 -5.81 5.53
CA VAL A 53 -16.11 -4.99 5.21
C VAL A 53 -16.51 -3.54 4.99
N THR A 54 -15.83 -2.62 5.68
CA THR A 54 -15.94 -1.18 5.41
C THR A 54 -14.67 -0.69 4.70
N PHE A 55 -14.84 -0.18 3.48
CA PHE A 55 -13.80 0.51 2.72
C PHE A 55 -13.89 2.01 2.98
N VAL A 56 -13.02 2.52 3.84
CA VAL A 56 -12.93 3.95 4.17
C VAL A 56 -12.30 4.71 2.99
N PRO A 57 -12.95 5.78 2.49
CA PRO A 57 -12.37 6.58 1.44
C PRO A 57 -11.16 7.38 1.94
N VAL A 58 -10.16 7.52 1.09
CA VAL A 58 -9.09 8.51 1.32
C VAL A 58 -9.57 9.92 1.01
N SER A 59 -8.93 10.90 1.63
CA SER A 59 -9.11 12.31 1.30
C SER A 59 -8.72 12.58 -0.15
N LYS A 60 -9.62 13.25 -0.88
CA LYS A 60 -9.37 13.71 -2.26
C LYS A 60 -8.31 14.82 -2.34
N ILE A 61 -7.88 15.35 -1.20
CA ILE A 61 -6.88 16.43 -1.12
C ILE A 61 -5.51 15.85 -0.79
N THR A 62 -5.43 14.95 0.20
CA THR A 62 -4.15 14.43 0.70
C THR A 62 -3.80 13.06 0.13
N GLY A 63 -4.79 12.28 -0.32
CA GLY A 63 -4.63 10.87 -0.70
C GLY A 63 -4.44 9.92 0.49
N ALA A 64 -4.61 10.42 1.71
CA ALA A 64 -4.52 9.64 2.95
C ALA A 64 -5.90 9.42 3.58
N VAL A 65 -6.07 8.34 4.32
CA VAL A 65 -7.24 8.13 5.18
C VAL A 65 -7.25 9.15 6.31
N GLU A 66 -8.43 9.72 6.59
CA GLU A 66 -8.63 10.51 7.80
C GLU A 66 -8.87 9.58 8.98
N ILE A 67 -8.15 9.79 10.09
CA ILE A 67 -8.22 8.91 11.25
C ILE A 67 -9.65 8.86 11.81
N ASP A 68 -10.33 10.01 11.86
CA ASP A 68 -11.68 10.08 12.40
C ASP A 68 -12.70 9.29 11.57
N ASP A 69 -12.51 9.16 10.24
CA ASP A 69 -13.37 8.33 9.38
C ASP A 69 -13.22 6.84 9.72
N ILE A 70 -12.01 6.39 10.03
CA ILE A 70 -11.75 5.02 10.52
C ILE A 70 -12.41 4.82 11.88
N ILE A 71 -12.22 5.76 12.81
CA ILE A 71 -12.80 5.68 14.16
C ILE A 71 -14.33 5.63 14.10
N ASN A 72 -14.95 6.46 13.26
CA ASN A 72 -16.40 6.50 13.08
C ASN A 72 -16.95 5.22 12.43
N SER A 73 -16.12 4.48 11.70
CA SER A 73 -16.48 3.21 11.07
C SER A 73 -16.40 2.01 12.04
N ILE A 74 -15.85 2.18 13.24
CA ILE A 74 -15.73 1.11 14.23
C ILE A 74 -17.10 0.69 14.77
N ARG A 75 -17.35 -0.62 14.70
CA ARG A 75 -18.52 -1.34 15.20
C ARG A 75 -18.15 -2.30 16.34
N PRO A 76 -19.11 -2.75 17.18
CA PRO A 76 -18.85 -3.70 18.28
C PRO A 76 -18.15 -5.00 17.84
N ASN A 77 -18.43 -5.48 16.64
CA ASN A 77 -17.88 -6.69 16.02
C ASN A 77 -16.61 -6.44 15.18
N THR A 78 -16.01 -5.24 15.24
CA THR A 78 -14.78 -4.94 14.47
C THR A 78 -13.61 -5.73 15.03
N CYS A 79 -13.00 -6.58 14.21
CA CYS A 79 -11.90 -7.44 14.65
C CYS A 79 -10.54 -7.08 14.03
N LEU A 80 -10.54 -6.39 12.89
CA LEU A 80 -9.32 -6.01 12.16
C LEU A 80 -9.47 -4.65 11.50
N ILE A 81 -8.43 -3.83 11.63
CA ILE A 81 -8.16 -2.70 10.77
C ILE A 81 -6.90 -3.03 9.96
N THR A 82 -6.97 -2.94 8.62
CA THR A 82 -5.84 -3.19 7.73
C THR A 82 -5.64 -2.00 6.80
N LEU A 83 -4.43 -1.44 6.81
CA LEU A 83 -4.08 -0.30 5.96
C LEU A 83 -2.69 -0.47 5.37
N MET A 84 -2.51 -0.25 4.07
CA MET A 84 -1.17 -0.08 3.50
C MET A 84 -0.45 1.10 4.17
N LEU A 85 0.85 0.95 4.45
CA LEU A 85 1.64 2.01 5.05
C LEU A 85 1.95 3.11 4.06
N ALA A 86 2.16 2.75 2.78
CA ALA A 86 2.38 3.70 1.71
C ALA A 86 1.77 3.19 0.41
N ASN A 87 1.12 4.09 -0.33
CA ASN A 87 0.45 3.73 -1.56
C ASN A 87 1.44 3.52 -2.72
N ASN A 88 1.25 2.43 -3.47
CA ASN A 88 2.12 2.07 -4.59
C ASN A 88 1.92 2.92 -5.85
N GLU A 89 0.85 3.70 -5.99
CA GLU A 89 0.60 4.54 -7.16
C GLU A 89 0.91 6.00 -6.93
N THR A 90 0.54 6.52 -5.75
CA THR A 90 0.68 7.94 -5.40
C THR A 90 1.90 8.21 -4.51
N GLY A 91 2.41 7.18 -3.83
CA GLY A 91 3.47 7.31 -2.84
C GLY A 91 3.00 7.88 -1.50
N VAL A 92 1.71 8.21 -1.33
CA VAL A 92 1.19 8.81 -0.08
C VAL A 92 1.34 7.83 1.08
N ILE A 93 1.92 8.30 2.18
CA ILE A 93 2.11 7.56 3.42
C ILE A 93 0.87 7.71 4.30
N GLN A 94 0.32 6.58 4.75
CA GLN A 94 -0.90 6.54 5.56
C GLN A 94 -0.58 6.73 7.06
N PRO A 95 -1.48 7.34 7.85
CA PRO A 95 -1.23 7.70 9.25
C PRO A 95 -1.39 6.52 10.23
N VAL A 96 -0.67 5.41 10.01
CA VAL A 96 -0.82 4.16 10.78
C VAL A 96 -0.46 4.31 12.27
N SER A 97 0.69 4.93 12.59
CA SER A 97 1.11 5.16 14.00
C SER A 97 0.13 6.09 14.73
N SER A 98 -0.30 7.16 14.08
CA SER A 98 -1.29 8.10 14.61
C SER A 98 -2.65 7.42 14.84
N LEU A 99 -3.07 6.53 13.93
CA LEU A 99 -4.28 5.74 14.10
C LEU A 99 -4.18 4.85 15.34
N ARG A 100 -3.06 4.13 15.54
CA ARG A 100 -2.86 3.29 16.72
C ARG A 100 -2.90 4.11 18.01
N SER A 101 -2.25 5.28 18.03
CA SER A 101 -2.30 6.21 19.15
C SER A 101 -3.72 6.67 19.46
N LYS A 102 -4.51 6.99 18.43
CA LYS A 102 -5.93 7.34 18.58
C LYS A 102 -6.75 6.18 19.12
N LEU A 103 -6.59 4.96 18.60
CA LEU A 103 -7.29 3.76 19.08
C LEU A 103 -7.06 3.53 20.58
N LYS A 104 -5.81 3.65 21.06
CA LYS A 104 -5.49 3.55 22.49
C LYS A 104 -6.13 4.65 23.34
N SER A 105 -6.29 5.85 22.79
CA SER A 105 -6.85 7.00 23.51
C SER A 105 -8.36 6.89 23.74
N ILE A 106 -9.07 6.16 22.88
CA ILE A 106 -10.52 5.96 22.97
C ILE A 106 -10.77 4.88 24.01
N LYS A 107 -10.99 5.28 25.27
CA LYS A 107 -11.33 4.36 26.36
C LYS A 107 -12.66 3.64 26.11
N ASP A 108 -12.73 2.40 26.60
CA ASP A 108 -13.74 1.32 26.48
C ASP A 108 -15.24 1.61 26.67
N ASN A 109 -15.69 2.87 26.64
CA ASN A 109 -17.08 3.22 26.96
C ASN A 109 -18.11 2.77 25.91
N LYS A 110 -17.67 2.33 24.72
CA LYS A 110 -18.56 1.86 23.63
C LYS A 110 -18.77 0.34 23.58
N PHE A 111 -17.99 -0.44 24.32
CA PHE A 111 -18.01 -1.89 24.17
C PHE A 111 -18.47 -2.57 25.45
N GLN A 112 -19.78 -2.81 25.52
CA GLN A 112 -20.33 -3.76 26.48
C GLN A 112 -20.02 -5.18 25.95
N ARG A 113 -19.50 -6.07 26.80
CA ARG A 113 -19.18 -7.51 26.56
C ARG A 113 -17.72 -7.85 26.19
N GLY A 114 -16.73 -7.42 26.98
CA GLY A 114 -15.39 -7.99 26.95
C GLY A 114 -14.55 -7.73 25.68
N HIS A 115 -15.10 -7.00 24.71
CA HIS A 115 -14.43 -6.54 23.50
C HIS A 115 -13.89 -5.12 23.73
N SER A 116 -12.78 -4.94 24.44
CA SER A 116 -12.13 -3.61 24.52
C SER A 116 -11.73 -3.11 23.11
N LEU A 117 -11.70 -1.79 22.88
CA LEU A 117 -11.09 -1.21 21.66
C LEU A 117 -9.64 -1.70 21.46
N ASN A 118 -8.94 -2.03 22.55
CA ASN A 118 -7.60 -2.63 22.52
C ASN A 118 -7.58 -4.07 21.99
N SER A 119 -8.74 -4.65 21.63
CA SER A 119 -8.84 -5.97 21.01
C SER A 119 -8.94 -5.93 19.48
N ILE A 120 -9.07 -4.74 18.88
CA ILE A 120 -9.06 -4.58 17.42
C ILE A 120 -7.63 -4.75 16.93
N LEU A 121 -7.41 -5.77 16.11
CA LEU A 121 -6.11 -6.05 15.52
C LEU A 121 -5.77 -4.99 14.46
N LEU A 122 -4.51 -4.56 14.41
CA LEU A 122 -4.01 -3.63 13.41
C LEU A 122 -2.96 -4.29 12.52
N HIS A 123 -3.22 -4.32 11.23
CA HIS A 123 -2.28 -4.76 10.21
C HIS A 123 -1.85 -3.61 9.32
N THR A 124 -0.57 -3.61 8.90
CA THR A 124 -0.12 -2.76 7.82
C THR A 124 0.63 -3.48 6.71
N ASP A 125 0.30 -3.15 5.46
CA ASP A 125 1.09 -3.55 4.30
C ASP A 125 2.25 -2.56 4.09
N ALA A 126 3.46 -2.97 4.45
CA ALA A 126 4.67 -2.15 4.35
C ALA A 126 5.47 -2.42 3.07
N ALA A 127 4.91 -3.14 2.09
CA ALA A 127 5.61 -3.51 0.86
C ALA A 127 6.26 -2.31 0.15
N GLN A 128 5.61 -1.14 0.20
CA GLN A 128 6.13 0.07 -0.44
C GLN A 128 6.97 0.96 0.46
N ALA A 129 6.97 0.76 1.77
CA ALA A 129 7.67 1.65 2.71
C ALA A 129 9.11 1.20 2.99
N ILE A 130 9.31 -0.11 3.18
CA ILE A 130 10.61 -0.68 3.55
C ILE A 130 11.66 -0.34 2.49
N GLY A 131 12.83 0.12 2.96
CA GLY A 131 13.96 0.54 2.14
C GLY A 131 13.83 1.93 1.51
N LYS A 132 12.72 2.64 1.71
CA LYS A 132 12.53 4.04 1.29
C LYS A 132 12.37 5.00 2.46
N ILE A 133 11.67 4.57 3.51
CA ILE A 133 11.47 5.31 4.75
C ILE A 133 11.76 4.42 5.94
N GLU A 134 11.88 5.03 7.13
CA GLU A 134 12.00 4.31 8.38
C GLU A 134 10.69 3.55 8.66
N VAL A 135 10.82 2.28 9.02
CA VAL A 135 9.72 1.39 9.34
C VAL A 135 10.11 0.64 10.59
N ASP A 136 9.59 1.10 11.72
CA ASP A 136 9.78 0.50 13.03
C ASP A 136 8.42 -0.02 13.54
N VAL A 137 8.38 -1.29 13.91
CA VAL A 137 7.15 -1.97 14.35
C VAL A 137 6.69 -1.52 15.74
N GLU A 138 7.59 -1.03 16.59
CA GLU A 138 7.29 -0.47 17.89
C GLU A 138 6.74 0.95 17.76
N ASP A 139 7.29 1.76 16.85
CA ASP A 139 6.77 3.11 16.57
C ASP A 139 5.40 3.08 15.87
N LEU A 140 5.22 2.13 14.94
CA LEU A 140 3.93 1.89 14.29
C LEU A 140 2.92 1.23 15.25
N ASP A 141 3.42 0.45 16.21
CA ASP A 141 2.67 -0.36 17.19
C ASP A 141 1.55 -1.20 16.55
N VAL A 142 1.88 -1.82 15.43
CA VAL A 142 0.99 -2.72 14.69
C VAL A 142 1.05 -4.14 15.24
N ASP A 143 -0.05 -4.88 15.14
CA ASP A 143 -0.10 -6.29 15.52
C ASP A 143 0.49 -7.17 14.39
N TYR A 144 0.40 -6.71 13.15
CA TYR A 144 0.96 -7.39 11.98
C TYR A 144 1.58 -6.41 10.96
N LEU A 145 2.66 -6.82 10.31
CA LEU A 145 3.27 -6.05 9.22
C LEU A 145 3.73 -6.96 8.08
N THR A 146 3.29 -6.65 6.85
CA THR A 146 3.68 -7.40 5.64
C THR A 146 4.97 -6.85 5.03
N VAL A 147 5.93 -7.73 4.76
CA VAL A 147 7.23 -7.44 4.15
C VAL A 147 7.33 -8.11 2.77
N VAL A 148 7.80 -7.37 1.76
CA VAL A 148 7.94 -7.88 0.38
C VAL A 148 9.34 -7.60 -0.17
N GLY A 149 10.19 -8.62 -0.25
CA GLY A 149 11.63 -8.52 -0.54
C GLY A 149 11.97 -7.75 -1.81
N HIS A 150 11.36 -8.13 -2.94
CA HIS A 150 11.64 -7.53 -4.24
C HIS A 150 11.21 -6.06 -4.39
N LYS A 151 10.57 -5.46 -3.38
CA LYS A 151 10.25 -4.03 -3.34
C LYS A 151 11.36 -3.18 -2.70
N PHE A 152 12.37 -3.82 -2.11
CA PHE A 152 13.55 -3.21 -1.51
C PHE A 152 14.84 -3.95 -1.88
N TYR A 153 14.93 -4.37 -3.15
CA TYR A 153 16.12 -5.02 -3.74
C TYR A 153 16.43 -6.43 -3.23
N GLY A 154 15.51 -7.07 -2.51
CA GLY A 154 15.59 -8.48 -2.12
C GLY A 154 15.03 -9.45 -3.18
N PRO A 155 15.15 -10.76 -2.93
CA PRO A 155 14.50 -11.77 -3.76
C PRO A 155 12.97 -11.68 -3.74
N ARG A 156 12.31 -12.36 -4.68
CA ARG A 156 10.83 -12.50 -4.75
C ARG A 156 10.29 -13.44 -3.67
N ILE A 157 10.46 -13.05 -2.42
CA ILE A 157 9.96 -13.68 -1.19
C ILE A 157 9.41 -12.57 -0.28
N GLY A 158 8.61 -12.94 0.72
CA GLY A 158 8.09 -12.01 1.73
C GLY A 158 8.19 -12.59 3.13
N ALA A 159 7.88 -11.76 4.12
CA ALA A 159 7.74 -12.14 5.50
C ALA A 159 6.50 -11.48 6.10
N LEU A 160 5.95 -12.09 7.15
CA LEU A 160 4.91 -11.50 7.97
C LEU A 160 5.47 -11.33 9.37
N TYR A 161 5.63 -10.08 9.79
CA TYR A 161 5.84 -9.76 11.19
C TYR A 161 4.50 -9.89 11.93
N PHE A 162 4.56 -10.41 13.15
CA PHE A 162 3.46 -10.36 14.09
C PHE A 162 4.00 -10.06 15.48
N LYS A 163 3.27 -9.22 16.22
CA LYS A 163 3.65 -8.79 17.56
C LYS A 163 3.54 -9.95 18.55
N ASN A 164 4.46 -10.02 19.51
CA ASN A 164 4.35 -10.98 20.62
C ASN A 164 3.02 -10.80 21.35
N GLY A 165 2.26 -11.89 21.49
CA GLY A 165 0.93 -11.89 22.08
C GLY A 165 -0.23 -11.66 21.10
N ALA A 166 0.04 -11.22 19.87
CA ALA A 166 -0.98 -11.20 18.82
C ALA A 166 -1.33 -12.64 18.39
N PRO A 167 -2.61 -12.97 18.15
CA PRO A 167 -2.99 -14.29 17.68
C PRO A 167 -2.43 -14.53 16.28
N LEU A 168 -2.11 -15.77 15.93
CA LEU A 168 -1.74 -16.14 14.57
C LEU A 168 -2.15 -17.57 14.32
N PHE A 169 -2.90 -17.82 13.25
CA PHE A 169 -3.36 -19.15 12.87
C PHE A 169 -2.84 -19.54 11.48
N PRO A 170 -2.37 -20.79 11.30
CA PRO A 170 -1.90 -21.26 10.01
C PRO A 170 -3.06 -21.32 8.99
N ILE A 171 -2.78 -20.96 7.74
CA ILE A 171 -3.73 -21.14 6.62
C ILE A 171 -3.48 -22.45 5.86
N PHE A 172 -2.32 -23.05 6.04
CA PHE A 172 -1.92 -24.32 5.45
C PHE A 172 -1.53 -25.27 6.58
N TYR A 173 -1.84 -26.56 6.42
CA TYR A 173 -1.50 -27.60 7.40
C TYR A 173 -0.49 -28.57 6.78
N GLY A 174 0.52 -28.97 7.56
CA GLY A 174 1.62 -29.80 7.09
C GLY A 174 2.71 -29.93 8.16
N GLY A 175 3.98 -29.99 7.73
CA GLY A 175 5.12 -30.05 8.65
C GLY A 175 5.27 -28.83 9.56
N GLY A 176 6.09 -28.96 10.60
CA GLY A 176 6.23 -27.95 11.66
C GLY A 176 7.14 -26.75 11.36
N GLN A 177 7.43 -26.48 10.08
CA GLN A 177 8.23 -25.31 9.65
C GLN A 177 7.58 -24.00 10.11
N GLU A 178 8.40 -22.95 10.23
CA GLU A 178 7.96 -21.62 10.67
C GLU A 178 7.14 -21.69 11.98
N ARG A 179 7.58 -22.52 12.93
CA ARG A 179 6.89 -22.75 14.23
C ARG A 179 5.45 -23.25 14.08
N ASN A 180 5.19 -24.07 13.06
CA ASN A 180 3.87 -24.58 12.65
C ASN A 180 2.94 -23.54 11.99
N TYR A 181 3.40 -22.31 11.74
CA TYR A 181 2.56 -21.28 11.13
C TYR A 181 2.48 -21.40 9.61
N ARG A 182 3.55 -21.89 8.97
CA ARG A 182 3.63 -22.00 7.51
C ARG A 182 4.42 -23.26 7.14
N PRO A 183 3.74 -24.39 6.85
CA PRO A 183 4.40 -25.64 6.50
C PRO A 183 5.12 -25.58 5.15
N GLY A 184 6.03 -26.53 4.95
CA GLY A 184 6.78 -26.74 3.72
C GLY A 184 8.23 -26.29 3.85
N THR A 185 9.14 -27.10 3.30
CA THR A 185 10.59 -26.90 3.38
C THR A 185 10.98 -25.46 3.07
N GLU A 186 11.79 -24.88 3.94
CA GLU A 186 12.19 -23.49 3.91
C GLU A 186 12.99 -23.18 2.64
N ASN A 187 12.67 -22.06 2.00
CA ASN A 187 13.42 -21.59 0.84
C ASN A 187 14.69 -20.83 1.32
N THR A 188 15.66 -21.58 1.83
CA THR A 188 16.82 -21.05 2.57
C THR A 188 17.58 -19.96 1.81
N CYS A 189 17.80 -20.13 0.50
CA CYS A 189 18.50 -19.13 -0.31
C CYS A 189 17.71 -17.80 -0.41
N MET A 190 16.39 -17.88 -0.58
CA MET A 190 15.55 -16.69 -0.64
C MET A 190 15.43 -16.02 0.73
N ILE A 191 15.36 -16.79 1.82
CA ILE A 191 15.37 -16.27 3.20
C ILE A 191 16.68 -15.53 3.47
N ALA A 192 17.83 -16.13 3.13
CA ALA A 192 19.14 -15.50 3.28
C ALA A 192 19.24 -14.21 2.46
N GLY A 193 18.77 -14.22 1.20
CA GLY A 193 18.74 -13.02 0.37
C GLY A 193 17.81 -11.92 0.90
N LEU A 194 16.66 -12.28 1.48
CA LEU A 194 15.77 -11.33 2.13
C LEU A 194 16.46 -10.67 3.33
N GLY A 195 17.11 -11.47 4.18
CA GLY A 195 17.88 -10.98 5.32
C GLY A 195 19.00 -10.03 4.90
N LYS A 196 19.77 -10.38 3.86
CA LYS A 196 20.84 -9.51 3.37
C LYS A 196 20.31 -8.21 2.78
N ALA A 197 19.21 -8.25 2.02
CA ALA A 197 18.57 -7.05 1.51
C ALA A 197 18.10 -6.14 2.66
N ALA A 198 17.46 -6.71 3.69
CA ALA A 198 17.02 -5.98 4.87
C ALA A 198 18.19 -5.31 5.63
N GLU A 199 19.30 -6.02 5.81
CA GLU A 199 20.52 -5.49 6.42
C GLU A 199 21.08 -4.28 5.63
N LEU A 200 21.19 -4.43 4.31
CA LEU A 200 21.74 -3.38 3.43
C LEU A 200 20.85 -2.14 3.39
N VAL A 201 19.53 -2.30 3.26
CA VAL A 201 18.63 -1.14 3.23
C VAL A 201 18.54 -0.46 4.58
N SER A 202 18.59 -1.20 5.68
CA SER A 202 18.57 -0.61 7.03
C SER A 202 19.84 0.21 7.32
N SER A 203 21.01 -0.30 6.91
CA SER A 203 22.30 0.37 7.15
C SER A 203 22.48 1.63 6.30
N ASN A 204 21.87 1.69 5.12
CA ASN A 204 22.05 2.79 4.15
C ASN A 204 20.78 3.65 3.98
N LEU A 205 19.75 3.45 4.80
CA LEU A 205 18.43 4.04 4.59
C LEU A 205 18.47 5.57 4.46
N LYS A 206 19.25 6.24 5.31
CA LYS A 206 19.38 7.71 5.30
C LYS A 206 19.97 8.22 3.98
N GLU A 207 20.99 7.53 3.47
CA GLU A 207 21.63 7.86 2.20
C GLU A 207 20.68 7.60 1.02
N TYR A 208 20.06 6.42 1.00
CA TYR A 208 19.10 6.05 -0.05
C TYR A 208 17.90 7.01 -0.07
N ASN A 209 17.36 7.36 1.09
CA ASN A 209 16.27 8.32 1.20
C ASN A 209 16.70 9.69 0.65
N LYS A 210 17.86 10.22 1.08
CA LYS A 210 18.39 11.50 0.60
C LYS A 210 18.57 11.48 -0.93
N HIS A 211 19.17 10.42 -1.47
CA HIS A 211 19.39 10.27 -2.90
C HIS A 211 18.06 10.18 -3.67
N MET A 212 17.14 9.32 -3.24
CA MET A 212 15.82 9.18 -3.87
C MET A 212 15.04 10.50 -3.84
N THR A 213 15.07 11.24 -2.73
CA THR A 213 14.45 12.57 -2.64
C THR A 213 15.05 13.54 -3.66
N ALA A 214 16.38 13.58 -3.79
CA ALA A 214 17.05 14.44 -4.77
C ALA A 214 16.67 14.05 -6.22
N MET A 215 16.69 12.75 -6.54
CA MET A 215 16.34 12.25 -7.87
C MET A 215 14.85 12.42 -8.19
N ASN A 216 13.97 12.29 -7.20
CA ASN A 216 12.55 12.58 -7.35
C ASN A 216 12.33 14.06 -7.65
N HIS A 217 12.98 14.96 -6.91
CA HIS A 217 12.90 16.39 -7.18
C HIS A 217 13.43 16.74 -8.58
N HIS A 218 14.59 16.21 -8.96
CA HIS A 218 15.17 16.40 -10.28
C HIS A 218 14.23 15.89 -11.40
N LEU A 219 13.66 14.70 -11.25
CA LEU A 219 12.66 14.17 -12.18
C LEU A 219 11.45 15.09 -12.33
N LYS A 220 10.91 15.62 -11.22
CA LYS A 220 9.77 16.55 -11.27
C LYS A 220 10.14 17.83 -12.02
N MET A 221 11.31 18.41 -11.75
CA MET A 221 11.79 19.61 -12.45
C MET A 221 11.98 19.37 -13.96
N CYS A 222 12.57 18.24 -14.35
CA CYS A 222 12.73 17.89 -15.78
C CYS A 222 11.36 17.76 -16.46
N LEU A 223 10.40 17.07 -15.82
CA LEU A 223 9.04 16.93 -16.37
C LEU A 223 8.32 18.28 -16.50
N GLU A 224 8.39 19.15 -15.49
CA GLU A 224 7.78 20.49 -15.53
C GLU A 224 8.40 21.37 -16.60
N THR A 225 9.73 21.30 -16.76
CA THR A 225 10.47 22.11 -17.73
C THR A 225 10.20 21.64 -19.16
N THR A 226 10.14 20.33 -19.39
CA THR A 226 9.93 19.75 -20.73
C THR A 226 8.47 19.80 -21.17
N PHE A 227 7.52 19.65 -20.25
CA PHE A 227 6.08 19.64 -20.53
C PHE A 227 5.35 20.78 -19.81
N PRO A 228 5.70 22.06 -20.11
CA PRO A 228 5.02 23.19 -19.49
C PRO A 228 3.52 23.12 -19.80
N GLU A 229 2.69 23.44 -18.80
CA GLU A 229 1.21 23.43 -18.89
C GLU A 229 0.55 22.06 -19.06
N HIS A 230 1.28 21.02 -19.49
CA HIS A 230 0.76 19.67 -19.66
C HIS A 230 1.15 18.72 -18.52
N CYS A 231 2.11 19.08 -17.67
CA CYS A 231 2.53 18.26 -16.54
C CYS A 231 1.63 18.48 -15.32
N VAL A 232 0.84 17.47 -14.94
CA VAL A 232 -0.06 17.53 -13.78
C VAL A 232 0.33 16.48 -12.75
N PHE A 233 0.89 16.91 -11.61
CA PHE A 233 1.15 16.02 -10.47
C PHE A 233 -0.10 15.82 -9.64
N HIS A 234 -0.38 14.56 -9.31
CA HIS A 234 -1.59 14.19 -8.58
C HIS A 234 -1.56 14.54 -7.10
N ILE A 235 -0.38 14.50 -6.51
CA ILE A 235 -0.17 14.71 -5.07
C ILE A 235 0.69 15.96 -4.87
N LYS A 236 0.22 16.86 -4.01
CA LYS A 236 0.93 18.09 -3.66
C LYS A 236 2.23 17.80 -2.90
N ASP A 237 3.21 18.69 -3.02
CA ASP A 237 4.52 18.50 -2.42
C ASP A 237 4.56 18.57 -0.88
N ASN A 238 3.55 19.17 -0.26
CA ASN A 238 3.42 19.22 1.19
C ASN A 238 2.79 17.95 1.80
N SER A 239 2.38 16.97 0.99
CA SER A 239 1.87 15.69 1.48
C SER A 239 3.00 14.78 1.99
N ASN A 240 2.73 14.02 3.04
CA ASN A 240 3.64 12.97 3.51
C ASN A 240 3.72 11.83 2.50
N LYS A 241 4.84 11.69 1.79
CA LYS A 241 4.99 10.77 0.66
C LYS A 241 6.35 10.07 0.65
N LEU A 242 6.39 8.93 -0.06
CA LEU A 242 7.62 8.22 -0.34
C LEU A 242 8.58 9.11 -1.14
N PRO A 243 9.89 9.04 -0.86
CA PRO A 243 10.88 9.87 -1.52
C PRO A 243 11.09 9.53 -2.99
N ASN A 244 10.52 8.42 -3.48
CA ASN A 244 10.93 7.83 -4.75
C ASN A 244 9.83 7.80 -5.82
N THR A 245 8.58 8.10 -5.47
CA THR A 245 7.42 7.91 -6.36
C THR A 245 6.96 9.25 -6.94
N VAL A 246 6.76 9.30 -8.25
CA VAL A 246 6.13 10.42 -8.97
C VAL A 246 4.91 9.90 -9.70
N SER A 247 3.74 10.41 -9.31
CA SER A 247 2.45 10.13 -9.95
C SER A 247 2.02 11.38 -10.71
N VAL A 248 2.08 11.30 -12.04
CA VAL A 248 1.97 12.46 -12.93
C VAL A 248 1.17 12.11 -14.17
N ALA A 249 0.32 13.01 -14.63
CA ALA A 249 -0.29 12.93 -15.95
C ALA A 249 0.38 13.92 -16.90
N LEU A 250 0.60 13.49 -18.15
CA LEU A 250 0.91 14.39 -19.25
C LEU A 250 -0.40 14.65 -20.01
N ASP A 251 -1.00 15.80 -19.75
CA ASP A 251 -2.36 16.14 -20.16
C ASP A 251 -2.42 16.64 -21.62
N TYR A 252 -2.13 15.73 -22.54
CA TYR A 252 -2.31 15.93 -23.98
C TYR A 252 -3.65 15.33 -24.44
N GLU A 253 -4.30 15.99 -25.40
CA GLU A 253 -5.57 15.51 -25.95
C GLU A 253 -5.35 14.15 -26.63
N LYS A 254 -6.22 13.17 -26.35
CA LYS A 254 -6.20 11.81 -26.93
C LYS A 254 -4.93 10.98 -26.67
N VAL A 255 -4.01 11.45 -25.83
CA VAL A 255 -2.82 10.68 -25.42
C VAL A 255 -3.06 10.06 -24.05
N SER A 256 -3.25 8.74 -24.01
CA SER A 256 -3.28 8.02 -22.73
C SER A 256 -1.86 7.71 -22.24
N GLY A 257 -1.70 7.51 -20.94
CA GLY A 257 -0.39 7.13 -20.38
C GLY A 257 0.10 5.80 -20.95
N ALA A 258 -0.81 4.86 -21.24
CA ALA A 258 -0.47 3.57 -21.84
C ALA A 258 0.01 3.72 -23.30
N ALA A 259 -0.66 4.57 -24.09
CA ALA A 259 -0.22 4.88 -25.45
C ALA A 259 1.16 5.54 -25.44
N LEU A 260 1.37 6.50 -24.52
CA LEU A 260 2.65 7.17 -24.39
C LEU A 260 3.80 6.22 -24.05
N LEU A 261 3.63 5.32 -23.08
CA LEU A 261 4.65 4.32 -22.75
C LEU A 261 4.87 3.28 -23.87
N SER A 262 3.86 3.01 -24.69
CA SER A 262 4.01 2.10 -25.83
C SER A 262 4.93 2.65 -26.92
N GLU A 263 5.01 3.98 -27.04
CA GLU A 263 5.96 4.68 -27.92
C GLU A 263 7.32 4.88 -27.23
N ALA A 264 7.35 5.17 -25.92
CA ALA A 264 8.57 5.34 -25.13
C ALA A 264 9.17 4.00 -24.62
N LYS A 265 9.43 3.06 -25.53
CA LYS A 265 9.87 1.67 -25.22
C LYS A 265 11.18 1.55 -24.44
N GLN A 266 11.97 2.62 -24.40
CA GLN A 266 13.23 2.70 -23.68
C GLN A 266 13.05 2.89 -22.17
N ILE A 267 11.83 3.21 -21.71
CA ILE A 267 11.53 3.50 -20.30
C ILE A 267 10.74 2.34 -19.69
N CYS A 268 11.19 1.87 -18.53
CA CYS A 268 10.41 0.98 -17.69
C CYS A 268 9.59 1.80 -16.69
N ALA A 269 8.33 2.04 -17.02
CA ALA A 269 7.39 2.74 -16.16
C ALA A 269 6.06 1.97 -16.04
N SER A 270 5.20 2.40 -15.13
CA SER A 270 3.84 1.87 -15.03
C SER A 270 2.83 2.97 -15.30
N THR A 271 1.61 2.60 -15.63
CA THR A 271 0.46 3.51 -15.74
C THR A 271 -0.48 3.33 -14.56
N GLY A 272 -1.27 4.36 -14.28
CA GLY A 272 -2.45 4.22 -13.41
C GLY A 272 -3.54 3.36 -14.07
N ALA A 273 -3.63 3.35 -15.40
CA ALA A 273 -4.49 2.39 -16.09
C ALA A 273 -3.87 0.99 -16.00
N ALA A 274 -4.51 0.05 -15.32
CA ALA A 274 -4.04 -1.33 -15.27
C ALA A 274 -4.24 -1.97 -16.65
N CYS A 275 -3.14 -2.29 -17.34
CA CYS A 275 -3.16 -3.04 -18.60
C CYS A 275 -3.84 -4.43 -18.48
N HIS A 276 -4.04 -4.93 -17.25
CA HIS A 276 -4.70 -6.21 -16.98
C HIS A 276 -6.24 -6.10 -16.87
N SER A 277 -6.82 -4.90 -16.98
CA SER A 277 -8.24 -4.62 -16.66
C SER A 277 -9.00 -3.89 -17.78
N GLY A 278 -8.69 -4.18 -19.05
CA GLY A 278 -9.49 -3.72 -20.19
C GLY A 278 -9.57 -2.19 -20.37
N GLY A 279 -8.50 -1.46 -20.01
CA GLY A 279 -8.41 -0.01 -20.27
C GLY A 279 -9.15 0.89 -19.28
N LYS A 280 -9.60 0.37 -18.14
CA LYS A 280 -10.20 1.20 -17.07
C LYS A 280 -9.11 1.96 -16.29
N PRO A 281 -9.30 3.27 -16.03
CA PRO A 281 -8.35 4.05 -15.22
C PRO A 281 -8.26 3.54 -13.77
N SER A 282 -7.15 3.88 -13.09
CA SER A 282 -6.90 3.45 -11.72
C SER A 282 -8.07 3.81 -10.80
N SER A 283 -8.65 2.80 -10.15
CA SER A 283 -9.62 3.05 -9.07
C SER A 283 -8.98 3.74 -7.86
N ILE A 284 -7.67 3.58 -7.66
CA ILE A 284 -6.90 4.22 -6.58
C ILE A 284 -6.78 5.72 -6.86
N LEU A 285 -6.41 6.11 -8.08
CA LEU A 285 -6.31 7.52 -8.45
C LEU A 285 -7.68 8.21 -8.38
N ILE A 286 -8.73 7.56 -8.90
CA ILE A 286 -10.10 8.10 -8.83
C ILE A 286 -10.55 8.27 -7.37
N SER A 287 -10.26 7.28 -6.52
CA SER A 287 -10.54 7.34 -5.08
C SER A 287 -9.80 8.50 -4.39
N SER A 288 -8.62 8.86 -4.91
CA SER A 288 -7.81 9.98 -4.44
C SER A 288 -8.23 11.33 -5.02
N GLY A 289 -9.38 11.41 -5.72
CA GLY A 289 -9.94 12.67 -6.24
C GLY A 289 -9.52 13.04 -7.66
N ILE A 290 -8.74 12.19 -8.34
CA ILE A 290 -8.26 12.43 -9.70
C ILE A 290 -9.37 12.07 -10.69
N SER A 291 -9.60 12.92 -11.69
CA SER A 291 -10.63 12.67 -12.70
C SER A 291 -10.31 11.39 -13.50
N CYS A 292 -11.35 10.73 -13.99
CA CYS A 292 -11.22 9.53 -14.84
C CYS A 292 -10.33 9.81 -16.06
N GLU A 293 -10.49 10.99 -16.66
CA GLU A 293 -9.67 11.46 -17.78
C GLU A 293 -8.20 11.57 -17.39
N LEU A 294 -7.87 12.30 -16.32
CA LEU A 294 -6.48 12.52 -15.93
C LEU A 294 -5.82 11.22 -15.43
N ALA A 295 -6.58 10.36 -14.74
CA ALA A 295 -6.14 9.03 -14.33
C ALA A 295 -5.74 8.16 -15.54
N SER A 296 -6.43 8.30 -16.68
CA SER A 296 -6.09 7.57 -17.92
C SER A 296 -4.79 8.05 -18.58
N LYS A 297 -4.39 9.30 -18.32
CA LYS A 297 -3.17 9.95 -18.82
C LYS A 297 -1.97 9.79 -17.86
N THR A 298 -2.17 9.07 -16.75
CA THR A 298 -1.19 8.98 -15.67
C THR A 298 -0.06 8.01 -15.95
N LEU A 299 1.16 8.50 -15.74
CA LEU A 299 2.39 7.74 -15.58
C LEU A 299 2.75 7.65 -14.09
N ARG A 300 3.15 6.46 -13.67
CA ARG A 300 3.85 6.23 -12.42
C ARG A 300 5.32 6.01 -12.72
N LEU A 301 6.12 7.01 -12.35
CA LEU A 301 7.57 6.98 -12.45
C LEU A 301 8.15 6.78 -11.05
N SER A 302 9.18 5.96 -10.94
CA SER A 302 9.81 5.66 -9.65
C SER A 302 11.31 5.64 -9.80
N VAL A 303 12.00 6.44 -8.99
CA VAL A 303 13.46 6.43 -8.88
C VAL A 303 13.90 5.38 -7.86
N GLY A 304 15.15 4.94 -7.97
CA GLY A 304 15.78 4.00 -7.07
C GLY A 304 17.05 4.56 -6.43
N ARG A 305 17.72 3.73 -5.63
CA ARG A 305 18.97 4.07 -4.93
C ARG A 305 20.19 4.33 -5.84
N GLU A 306 20.09 3.95 -7.11
CA GLU A 306 21.15 4.03 -8.12
C GLU A 306 20.76 4.91 -9.31
N THR A 307 19.56 5.51 -9.30
CA THR A 307 19.08 6.32 -10.41
C THR A 307 19.91 7.59 -10.54
N THR A 308 20.34 7.92 -11.75
CA THR A 308 21.16 9.11 -12.01
C THR A 308 20.37 10.22 -12.68
N GLU A 309 20.82 11.47 -12.53
CA GLU A 309 20.27 12.64 -13.23
C GLU A 309 20.25 12.42 -14.75
N LYS A 310 21.35 11.89 -15.29
CA LYS A 310 21.46 11.58 -16.73
C LYS A 310 20.40 10.56 -17.21
N GLU A 311 20.12 9.52 -16.43
CA GLU A 311 19.07 8.56 -16.75
C GLU A 311 17.68 9.22 -16.72
N ILE A 312 17.45 10.12 -15.77
CA ILE A 312 16.21 10.90 -15.67
C ILE A 312 16.05 11.81 -16.89
N GLU A 313 17.05 12.61 -17.24
CA GLU A 313 17.04 13.49 -18.41
C GLU A 313 16.79 12.70 -19.69
N THR A 314 17.46 11.55 -19.83
CA THR A 314 17.29 10.65 -20.98
C THR A 314 15.86 10.09 -21.03
N ALA A 315 15.30 9.66 -19.90
CA ALA A 315 13.93 9.17 -19.83
C ALA A 315 12.90 10.28 -20.19
N VAL A 316 13.09 11.50 -19.68
CA VAL A 316 12.20 12.63 -20.01
C VAL A 316 12.29 13.00 -21.50
N ALA A 317 13.49 12.96 -22.10
CA ALA A 317 13.65 13.17 -23.54
C ALA A 317 12.95 12.10 -24.40
N TYR A 318 12.95 10.84 -23.95
CA TYR A 318 12.17 9.77 -24.62
C TYR A 318 10.66 10.00 -24.50
N LEU A 319 10.17 10.46 -23.34
CA LEU A 319 8.76 10.86 -23.20
C LEU A 319 8.41 12.01 -24.16
N ASP A 320 9.28 13.00 -24.30
CA ASP A 320 9.05 14.15 -25.19
C ASP A 320 8.98 13.73 -26.66
N THR A 321 9.91 12.88 -27.07
CA THR A 321 9.90 12.27 -28.41
C THR A 321 8.61 11.49 -28.65
N ALA A 322 8.15 10.71 -27.66
CA ALA A 322 6.92 9.95 -27.75
C ALA A 322 5.68 10.87 -27.87
N VAL A 323 5.58 11.93 -27.06
CA VAL A 323 4.48 12.92 -27.16
C VAL A 323 4.43 13.53 -28.56
N LYS A 324 5.57 13.96 -29.11
CA LYS A 324 5.65 14.58 -30.45
C LYS A 324 5.14 13.65 -31.56
N SER A 325 5.28 12.33 -31.41
CA SER A 325 4.78 11.35 -32.36
C SER A 325 3.24 11.31 -32.47
N PHE A 326 2.53 11.76 -31.42
CA PHE A 326 1.07 11.86 -31.38
C PHE A 326 0.56 13.22 -31.82
N VAL A 327 1.30 14.30 -31.53
CA VAL A 327 0.87 15.69 -31.85
C VAL A 327 1.10 16.06 -33.32
N ILE A 328 2.06 15.42 -33.99
CA ILE A 328 2.39 15.68 -35.41
C ILE A 328 1.45 14.92 -36.37
N LYS A 329 0.62 13.98 -35.87
CA LYS A 329 -0.37 13.23 -36.65
C LYS A 329 -1.75 13.86 -36.56
#